data_AF-A0A7X7VZ97-F1
#
_entry.id   AF-A0A7X7VZ97-F1
#
_cell.length_a   1.000
_cell.length_b   1.000
_cell.length_c   1.000
_cell.angle_alpha   90.00
_cell.angle_beta   90.00
_cell.angle_gamma   90.00
#
_symmetry.space_group_name_H-M   'P 1'
#
loop_
_entity.id
_entity.type
_entity.pdbx_description
1 polymer ?
#
loop_
_entity_poly.entity_id
_entity_poly.type
_entity_poly.pdbx_seq_one_letter_code
_entity_poly.pdbx_strand_id
1 'polypeptide(L)'
;MVTGNMDDTGRMTELLSRKKALLAEMLELTVEQTGAIDSKSLERLQELVEEKQKRIDEIDRLDEEFTACMDRLKAAAGVKDLSELDASRFPGARELKQATGEVLALVGKISSIEKDNSAKCRELLEEIGSQIRRLNQAKKLNNAYNRPDAGGAPSFFLDKKK
;
A
#
# COMPACT_ATOMS: atom_id res chain seq x y z
N MET A 1 -45.60 -2.27 9.50
CA MET A 1 -44.38 -3.06 9.23
C MET A 1 -43.28 -2.07 8.83
N VAL A 2 -42.52 -1.58 9.81
CA VAL A 2 -41.36 -0.67 9.62
C VAL A 2 -40.28 -1.14 10.62
N THR A 3 -39.87 -2.40 10.49
CA THR A 3 -38.87 -3.01 11.38
C THR A 3 -37.58 -3.39 10.64
N GLY A 4 -37.58 -3.41 9.30
CA GLY A 4 -36.39 -3.73 8.49
C GLY A 4 -35.34 -2.60 8.44
N ASN A 5 -35.78 -1.33 8.33
CA ASN A 5 -34.85 -0.20 8.12
C ASN A 5 -33.96 0.13 9.34
N MET A 6 -34.37 -0.28 10.54
CA MET A 6 -33.62 -0.01 11.77
C MET A 6 -32.48 -1.02 12.00
N ASP A 7 -32.54 -2.19 11.34
CA ASP A 7 -31.53 -3.24 11.43
C ASP A 7 -30.35 -2.96 10.47
N ASP A 8 -30.64 -2.56 9.22
CA ASP A 8 -29.60 -2.30 8.21
C ASP A 8 -28.73 -1.08 8.55
N THR A 9 -29.30 0.00 9.10
CA THR A 9 -28.54 1.20 9.51
C THR A 9 -27.62 0.94 10.70
N GLY A 10 -28.08 0.14 11.67
CA GLY A 10 -27.26 -0.34 12.79
C GLY A 10 -26.11 -1.21 12.30
N ARG A 11 -26.41 -2.19 11.42
CA ARG A 11 -25.39 -3.06 10.82
C ARG A 11 -24.35 -2.27 10.03
N MET A 12 -24.76 -1.33 9.20
CA MET A 12 -23.85 -0.47 8.45
C MET A 12 -22.93 0.36 9.35
N THR A 13 -23.44 0.85 10.47
CA THR A 13 -22.64 1.58 11.46
C THR A 13 -21.61 0.67 12.13
N GLU A 14 -21.99 -0.56 12.48
CA GLU A 14 -21.08 -1.59 13.01
C GLU A 14 -19.97 -1.91 12.00
N LEU A 15 -20.31 -2.10 10.72
CA LEU A 15 -19.35 -2.37 9.65
C LEU A 15 -18.34 -1.23 9.49
N LEU A 16 -18.81 0.02 9.51
CA LEU A 16 -17.91 1.17 9.48
C LEU A 16 -17.02 1.25 10.73
N SER A 17 -17.52 0.89 11.91
CA SER A 17 -16.72 0.84 13.13
C SER A 17 -15.60 -0.20 13.03
N ARG A 18 -15.89 -1.39 12.48
CA ARG A 18 -14.88 -2.43 12.23
C ARG A 18 -13.88 -1.98 11.17
N LYS A 19 -14.35 -1.39 10.07
CA LYS A 19 -13.49 -0.83 9.02
C LYS A 19 -12.56 0.25 9.58
N LYS A 20 -13.07 1.12 10.46
CA LYS A 20 -12.28 2.14 11.14
C LYS A 20 -11.15 1.53 11.97
N ALA A 21 -11.39 0.44 12.69
CA ALA A 21 -10.35 -0.26 13.45
C ALA A 21 -9.24 -0.79 12.54
N LEU A 22 -9.60 -1.48 11.45
CA LEU A 22 -8.64 -1.97 10.45
C LEU A 22 -7.86 -0.83 9.79
N LEU A 23 -8.51 0.31 9.54
CA LEU A 23 -7.85 1.50 9.00
C LEU A 23 -6.89 2.15 10.01
N ALA A 24 -7.19 2.09 11.31
CA ALA A 24 -6.27 2.55 12.34
C ALA A 24 -5.01 1.67 12.38
N GLU A 25 -5.16 0.34 12.29
CA GLU A 25 -4.02 -0.57 12.18
C GLU A 25 -3.23 -0.33 10.88
N MET A 26 -3.91 -0.14 9.74
CA MET A 26 -3.27 0.23 8.48
C MET A 26 -2.46 1.53 8.59
N LEU A 27 -2.97 2.52 9.33
CA LEU A 27 -2.25 3.77 9.56
C LEU A 27 -0.96 3.53 10.36
N GLU A 28 -0.98 2.67 11.37
CA GLU A 28 0.21 2.29 12.14
C GLU A 28 1.25 1.62 11.23
N LEU A 29 0.83 0.65 10.42
CA LEU A 29 1.69 -0.02 9.44
C LEU A 29 2.28 0.96 8.41
N THR A 30 1.48 1.91 7.92
CA THR A 30 1.91 2.95 7.00
C THR A 30 2.96 3.87 7.63
N VAL A 31 2.83 4.21 8.92
CA VAL A 31 3.85 4.99 9.65
C VAL A 31 5.12 4.17 9.87
N GLU A 32 4.98 2.89 10.25
CA GLU A 32 6.13 2.00 10.45
C GLU A 32 6.93 1.79 9.15
N GLN A 33 6.24 1.73 8.01
CA GLN A 33 6.87 1.66 6.69
C GLN A 33 7.82 2.83 6.46
N THR A 34 7.51 4.04 6.93
CA THR A 34 8.42 5.18 6.84
C THR A 34 9.76 4.87 7.52
N GLY A 35 9.72 4.29 8.71
CA GLY A 35 10.93 3.89 9.46
C GLY A 35 11.72 2.80 8.76
N ALA A 36 11.05 1.78 8.22
CA ALA A 36 11.70 0.70 7.48
C ALA A 36 12.37 1.18 6.18
N ILE A 37 11.79 2.17 5.49
CA ILE A 37 12.41 2.83 4.33
C ILE A 37 13.68 3.58 4.76
N ASP A 38 13.57 4.38 5.83
CA ASP A 38 14.68 5.21 6.32
C ASP A 38 15.86 4.32 6.80
N SER A 39 15.57 3.15 7.38
CA SER A 39 16.58 2.16 7.78
C SER A 39 17.02 1.22 6.64
N LYS A 40 16.44 1.35 5.44
CA LYS A 40 16.69 0.50 4.26
C LYS A 40 16.51 -1.00 4.53
N SER A 41 15.59 -1.37 5.42
CA SER A 41 15.32 -2.77 5.76
C SER A 41 14.35 -3.38 4.75
N LEU A 42 14.87 -4.08 3.74
CA LEU A 42 14.06 -4.68 2.68
C LEU A 42 13.17 -5.80 3.21
N GLU A 43 13.66 -6.58 4.17
CA GLU A 43 12.89 -7.64 4.82
C GLU A 43 11.68 -7.06 5.55
N ARG A 44 11.87 -6.00 6.36
CA ARG A 44 10.75 -5.37 7.06
C ARG A 44 9.76 -4.72 6.10
N LEU A 45 10.24 -4.13 5.00
CA LEU A 45 9.36 -3.60 3.95
C LEU A 45 8.48 -4.69 3.33
N GLN A 46 9.02 -5.88 3.11
CA GLN A 46 8.24 -6.99 2.59
C GLN A 46 7.18 -7.46 3.59
N GLU A 47 7.55 -7.63 4.87
CA GLU A 47 6.60 -8.02 5.92
C GLU A 47 5.44 -7.01 6.05
N LEU A 48 5.75 -5.71 6.05
CA LEU A 48 4.75 -4.65 6.12
C LEU A 48 3.79 -4.67 4.92
N VAL A 49 4.27 -4.98 3.72
CA VAL A 49 3.41 -5.14 2.54
C VAL A 49 2.43 -6.29 2.73
N GLU A 50 2.90 -7.43 3.24
CA GLU A 50 2.06 -8.60 3.50
C GLU A 50 1.03 -8.33 4.62
N GLU A 51 1.42 -7.65 5.69
CA GLU A 51 0.53 -7.24 6.78
C GLU A 51 -0.57 -6.28 6.28
N LYS A 52 -0.21 -5.28 5.47
CA LYS A 52 -1.16 -4.34 4.86
C LYS A 52 -2.13 -5.05 3.91
N GLN A 53 -1.66 -6.02 3.13
CA GLN A 53 -2.52 -6.78 2.23
C GLN A 53 -3.62 -7.54 2.99
N LYS A 54 -3.29 -8.16 4.13
CA LYS A 54 -4.28 -8.84 4.98
C LYS A 54 -5.40 -7.90 5.43
N ARG A 55 -5.05 -6.67 5.80
CA ARG A 55 -6.03 -5.66 6.23
C ARG A 55 -6.86 -5.13 5.06
N ILE A 56 -6.28 -4.97 3.88
CA ILE A 56 -7.02 -4.65 2.66
C ILE A 56 -8.07 -5.73 2.37
N ASP A 57 -7.67 -7.01 2.40
CA ASP A 57 -8.58 -8.13 2.14
C ASP A 57 -9.74 -8.18 3.16
N GLU A 58 -9.49 -7.83 4.43
CA GLU A 58 -10.53 -7.73 5.45
C GLU A 58 -11.46 -6.53 5.23
N ILE A 59 -10.92 -5.38 4.83
CA ILE A 59 -11.70 -4.18 4.51
C ILE A 59 -12.61 -4.41 3.29
N ASP A 60 -12.11 -5.08 2.25
CA ASP A 60 -12.88 -5.37 1.04
C ASP A 60 -14.13 -6.21 1.37
N ARG A 61 -14.00 -7.20 2.25
CA ARG A 61 -15.16 -7.99 2.73
C ARG A 61 -16.17 -7.14 3.49
N LEU A 62 -15.71 -6.19 4.31
CA LEU A 62 -16.62 -5.27 5.01
C LEU A 62 -17.33 -4.34 4.03
N ASP A 63 -16.66 -3.91 2.98
CA ASP A 63 -17.22 -3.02 1.96
C ASP A 63 -18.25 -3.73 1.07
N GLU A 64 -18.03 -5.00 0.74
CA GLU A 64 -19.02 -5.85 0.10
C GLU A 64 -20.28 -5.98 0.95
N GLU A 65 -20.13 -6.28 2.25
CA GLU A 65 -21.25 -6.40 3.17
C GLU A 65 -21.99 -5.06 3.36
N PHE A 66 -21.24 -3.97 3.46
CA PHE A 66 -21.80 -2.63 3.58
C PHE A 66 -22.62 -2.27 2.33
N THR A 67 -22.10 -2.59 1.13
CA THR A 67 -22.81 -2.38 -0.14
C THR A 67 -24.10 -3.19 -0.19
N ALA A 68 -24.09 -4.45 0.24
CA ALA A 68 -25.29 -5.27 0.31
C ALA A 68 -26.34 -4.73 1.29
N CYS A 69 -25.94 -4.21 2.45
CA CYS A 69 -26.84 -3.52 3.37
C CYS A 69 -27.42 -2.24 2.75
N MET A 70 -26.57 -1.48 2.06
CA MET A 70 -26.94 -0.24 1.40
C MET A 70 -27.99 -0.46 0.30
N ASP A 71 -27.81 -1.49 -0.52
CA ASP A 71 -28.72 -1.82 -1.61
C ASP A 71 -30.08 -2.29 -1.07
N ARG A 72 -30.08 -3.07 0.02
CA ARG A 72 -31.32 -3.44 0.73
C ARG A 72 -32.06 -2.23 1.28
N LEU A 73 -31.34 -1.29 1.90
CA LEU A 73 -31.92 -0.05 2.42
C LEU A 73 -32.53 0.81 1.30
N LYS A 74 -31.81 0.99 0.18
CA LYS A 74 -32.31 1.71 -1.01
C LYS A 74 -33.57 1.06 -1.57
N ALA A 75 -33.57 -0.27 -1.71
CA ALA A 75 -34.72 -1.02 -2.21
C ALA A 75 -35.94 -0.89 -1.28
N ALA A 76 -35.74 -0.98 0.04
CA ALA A 76 -36.81 -0.84 1.03
C ALA A 76 -37.40 0.58 1.07
N ALA A 77 -36.58 1.60 0.83
CA ALA A 77 -37.01 2.99 0.75
C ALA A 77 -37.56 3.39 -0.63
N GLY A 78 -37.41 2.55 -1.66
CA GLY A 78 -37.87 2.84 -3.02
C GLY A 78 -37.08 3.94 -3.73
N VAL A 79 -35.85 4.20 -3.30
CA VAL A 79 -34.97 5.23 -3.87
C VAL A 79 -33.81 4.61 -4.64
N LYS A 80 -33.23 5.38 -5.57
CA LYS A 80 -32.03 4.92 -6.30
C LYS A 80 -30.75 5.40 -5.65
N ASP A 81 -30.80 6.54 -4.98
CA ASP A 81 -29.66 7.19 -4.35
C ASP A 81 -29.92 7.47 -2.87
N LEU A 82 -28.87 7.44 -2.05
CA LEU A 82 -28.96 7.74 -0.63
C LEU A 82 -29.30 9.20 -0.33
N SER A 83 -28.95 10.11 -1.23
CA SER A 83 -29.29 11.53 -1.11
C SER A 83 -30.80 11.77 -1.22
N GLU A 84 -31.55 10.83 -1.81
CA GLU A 84 -33.01 10.87 -1.88
C GLU A 84 -33.66 10.42 -0.55
N LEU A 85 -32.89 9.85 0.38
CA LEU A 85 -33.38 9.47 1.70
C LEU A 85 -33.58 10.71 2.58
N ASP A 86 -34.80 10.87 3.08
CA ASP A 86 -35.10 11.86 4.11
C ASP A 86 -34.43 11.44 5.43
N ALA A 87 -33.27 12.03 5.74
CA ALA A 87 -32.48 11.76 6.93
C ALA A 87 -33.26 11.93 8.26
N SER A 88 -34.37 12.69 8.27
CA SER A 88 -35.24 12.81 9.45
C SER A 88 -36.05 11.55 9.74
N ARG A 89 -36.20 10.67 8.74
CA ARG A 89 -36.97 9.41 8.80
C ARG A 89 -36.11 8.18 9.06
N PHE A 90 -34.78 8.33 9.17
CA PHE A 90 -33.83 7.24 9.41
C PHE A 90 -33.14 7.40 10.76
N PRO A 91 -33.65 6.71 11.81
CA PRO A 91 -32.92 6.53 13.05
C PRO A 91 -31.51 5.97 12.75
N GLY A 92 -30.46 6.54 13.33
CA GLY A 92 -29.07 6.11 13.08
C GLY A 92 -28.35 6.82 11.93
N ALA A 93 -29.04 7.66 11.13
CA ALA A 93 -28.42 8.36 10.01
C ALA A 93 -27.30 9.32 10.43
N ARG A 94 -27.40 9.91 11.63
CA ARG A 94 -26.38 10.80 12.19
C ARG A 94 -25.11 10.02 12.52
N GLU A 95 -25.25 8.90 13.21
CA GLU A 95 -24.18 7.99 13.62
C GLU A 95 -23.48 7.43 12.37
N LEU A 96 -24.25 6.98 11.38
CA LEU A 96 -23.72 6.49 10.11
C LEU A 96 -22.91 7.56 9.37
N LYS A 97 -23.43 8.81 9.31
CA LYS A 97 -22.72 9.94 8.69
C LYS A 97 -21.43 10.27 9.43
N GLN A 98 -21.46 10.26 10.77
CA GLN A 98 -20.27 10.49 11.58
C GLN A 98 -19.22 9.41 11.34
N ALA A 99 -19.58 8.13 11.43
CA ALA A 99 -18.69 7.00 11.19
C ALA A 99 -18.06 7.06 9.78
N THR A 100 -18.86 7.42 8.78
CA THR A 100 -18.39 7.62 7.40
C THR A 100 -17.33 8.73 7.32
N GLY A 101 -17.57 9.87 7.97
CA GLY A 101 -16.63 10.97 8.02
C GLY A 101 -15.30 10.60 8.69
N GLU A 102 -15.36 9.83 9.78
CA GLU A 102 -14.16 9.33 10.48
C GLU A 102 -13.34 8.36 9.62
N VAL A 103 -14.02 7.46 8.89
CA VAL A 103 -13.37 6.56 7.91
C VAL A 103 -12.69 7.35 6.80
N LEU A 104 -13.37 8.34 6.20
CA LEU A 104 -12.81 9.17 5.14
C LEU A 104 -11.59 9.97 5.62
N ALA A 105 -11.63 10.48 6.86
CA ALA A 105 -10.50 11.18 7.46
C ALA A 105 -9.28 10.26 7.62
N LEU A 106 -9.47 9.01 8.08
CA LEU A 106 -8.39 8.03 8.18
C LEU A 106 -7.81 7.68 6.81
N VAL A 107 -8.66 7.39 5.81
CA VAL A 107 -8.21 7.10 4.43
C VAL A 107 -7.41 8.27 3.86
N GLY A 108 -7.86 9.50 4.08
CA GLY A 108 -7.12 10.70 3.66
C GLY A 108 -5.74 10.80 4.30
N LYS A 109 -5.63 10.52 5.61
CA LYS A 109 -4.36 10.51 6.33
C LYS A 109 -3.41 9.42 5.83
N ILE A 110 -3.91 8.19 5.69
CA ILE A 110 -3.14 7.05 5.14
C ILE A 110 -2.63 7.40 3.74
N SER A 111 -3.52 7.88 2.85
CA SER A 111 -3.16 8.24 1.47
C SER A 111 -2.07 9.31 1.40
N SER A 112 -2.08 10.28 2.33
CA SER A 112 -1.02 11.29 2.39
C SER A 112 0.34 10.66 2.70
N ILE A 113 0.42 9.81 3.72
CA ILE A 113 1.68 9.19 4.13
C ILE A 113 2.15 8.17 3.09
N GLU A 114 1.24 7.43 2.45
CA GLU A 114 1.58 6.50 1.36
C GLU A 114 2.22 7.21 0.16
N LYS A 115 1.82 8.44 -0.16
CA LYS A 115 2.46 9.23 -1.22
C LYS A 115 3.92 9.53 -0.88
N ASP A 116 4.17 9.91 0.37
CA ASP A 116 5.52 10.20 0.86
C ASP A 116 6.37 8.93 0.90
N ASN A 117 5.84 7.84 1.44
CA ASN A 117 6.50 6.52 1.44
C ASN A 117 6.81 6.04 0.02
N SER A 118 5.89 6.19 -0.92
CA SER A 118 6.11 5.83 -2.32
C SER A 118 7.23 6.65 -2.97
N ALA A 119 7.31 7.95 -2.66
CA ALA A 119 8.42 8.79 -3.12
C ALA A 119 9.76 8.30 -2.55
N LYS A 120 9.85 8.10 -1.22
CA LYS A 120 11.07 7.61 -0.58
C LYS A 120 11.50 6.22 -1.08
N CYS A 121 10.56 5.31 -1.31
CA CYS A 121 10.85 4.00 -1.89
C CYS A 121 11.48 4.10 -3.29
N ARG A 122 11.03 5.05 -4.12
CA ARG A 122 11.63 5.28 -5.44
C ARG A 122 13.07 5.79 -5.32
N GLU A 123 13.32 6.73 -4.42
CA GLU A 123 14.67 7.23 -4.14
C GLU A 123 15.61 6.11 -3.66
N LEU A 124 15.12 5.26 -2.75
CA LEU A 124 15.88 4.10 -2.27
C LEU A 124 16.21 3.12 -3.41
N LEU A 125 15.24 2.84 -4.30
CA LEU A 125 15.44 1.97 -5.46
C LEU A 125 16.50 2.54 -6.42
N GLU A 126 16.47 3.84 -6.67
CA GLU A 126 17.48 4.53 -7.50
C GLU A 126 18.87 4.46 -6.87
N GLU A 127 18.96 4.67 -5.56
CA GLU A 127 20.22 4.56 -4.82
C GLU A 127 20.82 3.17 -4.97
N ILE A 128 20.05 2.12 -4.65
CA ILE A 128 20.49 0.71 -4.76
C ILE A 128 20.89 0.40 -6.20
N GLY A 129 20.09 0.82 -7.18
CA GLY A 129 20.40 0.63 -8.60
C GLY A 129 21.71 1.30 -9.03
N SER A 130 22.00 2.50 -8.51
CA SER A 130 23.24 3.22 -8.79
C SER A 130 24.47 2.50 -8.20
N GLN A 131 24.34 1.94 -7.00
CA GLN A 131 25.41 1.19 -6.33
C GLN A 131 25.74 -0.10 -7.11
N ILE A 132 24.71 -0.82 -7.57
CA ILE A 132 24.89 -2.02 -8.42
C ILE A 132 25.64 -1.67 -9.71
N ARG A 133 25.27 -0.57 -10.38
CA ARG A 133 25.96 -0.11 -11.60
C ARG A 133 27.44 0.19 -11.33
N ARG A 134 27.75 0.88 -10.22
CA ARG A 134 29.13 1.18 -9.82
C ARG A 134 29.92 -0.11 -9.55
N LEU A 135 29.34 -1.07 -8.84
CA LEU A 135 29.97 -2.38 -8.59
C LEU A 135 30.27 -3.13 -9.89
N ASN A 136 29.35 -3.12 -10.86
CA ASN A 136 29.56 -3.76 -12.16
C ASN A 136 30.64 -3.08 -12.98
N GLN A 137 30.71 -1.74 -12.95
CA GLN A 137 31.78 -0.99 -13.60
C GLN A 137 33.14 -1.27 -12.95
N ALA A 138 33.21 -1.28 -11.62
CA ALA A 138 34.42 -1.62 -10.87
C ALA A 138 34.91 -3.03 -11.20
N LYS A 139 34.03 -4.03 -11.26
CA LYS A 139 34.37 -5.40 -11.70
C LYS A 139 34.90 -5.42 -13.13
N LYS A 140 34.29 -4.68 -14.06
CA LYS A 140 34.76 -4.60 -15.46
C LYS A 140 36.16 -3.99 -15.57
N LEU A 141 36.41 -2.89 -14.85
CA LEU A 141 37.73 -2.26 -14.80
C LEU A 141 38.75 -3.20 -14.16
N ASN A 142 38.42 -3.80 -13.02
CA ASN A 142 39.28 -4.77 -12.34
C ASN A 142 39.64 -5.93 -13.28
N ASN A 143 38.68 -6.52 -13.99
CA ASN A 143 38.95 -7.59 -14.96
C ASN A 143 39.74 -7.13 -16.20
N ALA A 144 39.68 -5.84 -16.57
CA ALA A 144 40.45 -5.30 -17.69
C ALA A 144 41.93 -5.06 -17.32
N TYR A 145 42.19 -4.64 -16.08
CA TYR A 145 43.54 -4.36 -15.58
C TYR A 145 44.21 -5.56 -14.91
N ASN A 146 43.44 -6.45 -14.28
CA ASN A 146 43.91 -7.70 -13.66
C ASN A 146 43.63 -8.92 -14.54
N ARG A 147 43.75 -8.80 -15.87
CA ARG A 147 44.00 -10.00 -16.68
C ARG A 147 45.34 -10.55 -16.20
N PRO A 148 45.41 -11.75 -15.59
CA PRO A 148 46.67 -12.46 -15.60
C PRO A 148 47.05 -12.57 -17.07
N ASP A 149 48.30 -12.30 -17.42
CA ASP A 149 48.82 -12.66 -18.73
C ASP A 149 48.22 -14.01 -19.10
N ALA A 150 47.53 -14.06 -20.23
CA ALA A 150 47.22 -15.33 -20.86
C ALA A 150 48.60 -15.92 -21.22
N GLY A 151 49.19 -16.63 -20.26
CA GLY A 151 50.41 -17.40 -20.43
C GLY A 151 50.14 -18.43 -21.50
N GLY A 152 50.47 -18.08 -22.75
CA GLY A 152 50.22 -18.93 -23.90
C GLY A 152 50.09 -18.24 -25.26
N ALA A 153 50.65 -17.06 -25.48
CA ALA A 153 51.01 -16.63 -26.83
C ALA A 153 52.53 -16.41 -26.88
N PRO A 154 53.30 -17.23 -27.62
CA PRO A 154 54.75 -17.04 -27.69
C PRO A 154 55.04 -15.73 -28.41
N SER A 155 55.56 -14.75 -27.66
CA SER A 155 56.13 -13.53 -28.21
C SER A 155 57.39 -13.90 -29.00
N PHE A 156 57.27 -14.02 -30.32
CA PHE A 156 58.43 -14.21 -31.20
C PHE A 156 59.26 -12.92 -31.23
N PHE A 157 60.45 -12.97 -30.63
CA PHE A 157 61.47 -11.94 -30.84
C PHE A 157 62.21 -12.24 -32.15
N LEU A 158 61.95 -11.44 -33.18
CA LEU A 158 62.78 -11.40 -34.39
C LEU A 158 63.99 -10.51 -34.12
N ASP A 159 65.12 -11.11 -33.71
CA ASP A 159 66.43 -10.43 -33.76
C ASP A 159 66.88 -10.34 -35.22
N LYS A 160 66.79 -9.15 -35.81
CA LYS A 160 67.45 -8.86 -37.09
C LYS A 160 68.89 -8.44 -36.79
N LYS A 161 69.82 -9.40 -36.87
CA LYS A 161 71.23 -9.08 -37.11
C LYS A 161 71.57 -9.21 -38.59
N LYS A 162 72.29 -8.18 -39.05
CA LYS A 162 72.76 -7.91 -40.41
C LYS A 162 73.54 -9.06 -41.03
#